data_AF-A0A6I0BJ70-F1
#
_entry.id   AF-A0A6I0BJ70-F1
#
_cell.length_a   1.000
_cell.length_b   1.000
_cell.length_c   1.000
_cell.angle_alpha   90.00
_cell.angle_beta   90.00
_cell.angle_gamma   90.00
#
_symmetry.space_group_name_H-M   'P 1'
#
loop_
_entity.id
_entity.type
_entity.pdbx_description
1 polymer ?
#
loop_
_entity_poly.entity_id
_entity_poly.type
_entity_poly.pdbx_seq_one_letter_code
_entity_poly.pdbx_strand_id
1 'polypeptide(L)'
;MRKDKFMKEGHHRGERHKGRDGSHHRGPKTFRRGRAIAFLEMMNLKRATIKQQLSEPEFQSIQQILIGELKAIDMVINEFTQLFEIHESETEEAPALDEKANLEQGTASDETN
;
A
#
# COMPACT_ATOMS: atom_id res chain seq x y z
N MET A 1 29.51 58.45 2.38
CA MET A 1 29.64 57.50 1.26
C MET A 1 28.78 56.27 1.56
N ARG A 2 27.66 56.10 0.86
CA ARG A 2 26.83 54.89 0.91
C ARG A 2 27.40 53.88 -0.09
N LYS A 3 27.54 52.62 0.32
CA LYS A 3 27.83 51.49 -0.57
C LYS A 3 26.76 50.44 -0.35
N ASP A 4 25.75 50.49 -1.19
CA ASP A 4 24.84 49.38 -1.45
C ASP A 4 25.65 48.22 -2.04
N LYS A 5 25.54 47.03 -1.43
CA LYS A 5 25.94 45.77 -2.06
C LYS A 5 24.73 44.86 -2.11
N PHE A 6 24.10 44.91 -3.26
CA PHE A 6 23.11 43.98 -3.76
C PHE A 6 23.69 42.57 -3.92
N MET A 7 22.85 41.59 -3.56
CA MET A 7 22.73 40.22 -4.10
C MET A 7 23.94 39.28 -4.04
N LYS A 8 23.85 38.24 -3.21
CA LYS A 8 24.12 36.86 -3.67
C LYS A 8 23.36 35.83 -2.83
N GLU A 9 22.11 35.65 -3.21
CA GLU A 9 21.27 34.52 -2.83
C GLU A 9 21.84 33.28 -3.52
N GLY A 10 22.63 32.50 -2.78
CA GLY A 10 23.26 31.27 -3.23
C GLY A 10 22.53 30.06 -2.67
N HIS A 11 21.49 29.62 -3.38
CA HIS A 11 20.78 28.38 -3.12
C HIS A 11 21.72 27.16 -3.27
N HIS A 12 22.31 26.70 -2.16
CA HIS A 12 22.94 25.38 -2.11
C HIS A 12 21.86 24.30 -1.99
N ARG A 13 21.15 24.06 -3.10
CA ARG A 13 20.35 22.86 -3.29
C ARG A 13 21.27 21.71 -3.69
N GLY A 14 21.21 20.63 -2.90
CA GLY A 14 21.32 19.29 -3.46
C GLY A 14 22.61 18.54 -3.20
N GLU A 15 22.96 18.35 -1.94
CA GLU A 15 23.83 17.24 -1.55
C GLU A 15 22.97 16.20 -0.81
N ARG A 16 22.18 15.45 -1.59
CA ARG A 16 21.43 14.30 -1.08
C ARG A 16 22.26 13.05 -1.32
N HIS A 17 22.84 12.57 -0.22
CA HIS A 17 23.23 11.20 0.09
C HIS A 17 23.05 10.17 -1.02
N LYS A 18 24.20 9.65 -1.48
CA LYS A 18 24.33 8.42 -2.24
C LYS A 18 24.04 7.23 -1.30
N GLY A 19 22.76 7.04 -0.99
CA GLY A 19 22.22 5.93 -0.23
C GLY A 19 21.98 4.73 -1.14
N ARG A 20 22.85 3.74 -0.99
CA ARG A 20 22.73 2.37 -1.46
C ARG A 20 21.48 1.76 -0.82
N ASP A 21 20.52 1.32 -1.63
CA ASP A 21 19.78 0.05 -1.51
C ASP A 21 18.61 0.02 -2.50
N GLY A 22 18.41 -1.15 -3.12
CA GLY A 22 17.44 -1.42 -4.16
C GLY A 22 16.00 -1.31 -3.67
N SER A 23 15.51 -0.09 -3.49
CA SER A 23 14.10 0.19 -3.32
C SER A 23 13.45 0.19 -4.71
N HIS A 24 12.94 -0.98 -5.09
CA HIS A 24 11.91 -1.10 -6.12
C HIS A 24 10.88 0.01 -5.89
N HIS A 25 10.62 0.75 -6.96
CA HIS A 25 10.01 2.08 -6.95
C HIS A 25 8.69 2.12 -6.19
N ARG A 26 8.75 2.37 -4.88
CA ARG A 26 7.61 2.88 -4.10
C ARG A 26 7.35 4.30 -4.57
N GLY A 27 6.62 4.42 -5.67
CA GLY A 27 6.01 5.66 -6.09
C GLY A 27 5.17 6.24 -4.95
N PRO A 28 4.86 7.55 -4.96
CA PRO A 28 4.03 8.15 -3.93
C PRO A 28 2.75 7.32 -3.70
N LYS A 29 2.46 6.94 -2.45
CA LYS A 29 1.23 6.24 -2.06
C LYS A 29 0.04 7.16 -2.32
N THR A 30 -0.47 7.14 -3.55
CA THR A 30 -1.66 7.90 -3.92
C THR A 30 -2.90 7.15 -3.46
N PHE A 31 -3.97 7.89 -3.18
CA PHE A 31 -5.27 7.31 -2.86
C PHE A 31 -5.72 6.28 -3.91
N ARG A 32 -5.43 6.53 -5.19
CA ARG A 32 -5.75 5.60 -6.29
C ARG A 32 -5.02 4.26 -6.13
N ARG A 33 -3.72 4.28 -5.83
CA ARG A 33 -2.92 3.06 -5.62
C ARG A 33 -3.40 2.29 -4.40
N GLY A 34 -3.68 2.96 -3.29
CA GLY A 34 -4.24 2.33 -2.09
C GLY A 34 -5.59 1.65 -2.35
N ARG A 35 -6.47 2.29 -3.12
CA ARG A 35 -7.75 1.67 -3.54
C ARG A 35 -7.56 0.47 -4.47
N ALA A 36 -6.55 0.51 -5.34
CA ALA A 36 -6.22 -0.60 -6.22
C ALA A 36 -5.73 -1.82 -5.42
N ILE A 37 -4.88 -1.62 -4.41
CA ILE A 37 -4.42 -2.69 -3.52
C ILE A 37 -5.60 -3.30 -2.75
N ALA A 38 -6.45 -2.49 -2.13
CA ALA A 38 -7.63 -3.00 -1.41
C ALA A 38 -8.60 -3.77 -2.31
N PHE A 39 -8.76 -3.35 -3.57
CA PHE A 39 -9.55 -4.11 -4.55
C PHE A 39 -8.90 -5.46 -4.87
N LEU A 40 -7.59 -5.49 -5.05
CA LEU A 40 -6.82 -6.71 -5.32
C LEU A 40 -6.90 -7.71 -4.15
N GLU A 41 -6.81 -7.23 -2.91
CA GLU A 41 -7.03 -8.02 -1.69
C GLU A 41 -8.43 -8.67 -1.71
N MET A 42 -9.47 -7.90 -2.02
CA MET A 42 -10.83 -8.43 -2.13
C MET A 42 -10.94 -9.50 -3.23
N MET A 43 -10.29 -9.33 -4.38
CA MET A 43 -10.28 -10.34 -5.45
C MET A 43 -9.56 -11.62 -5.01
N ASN A 44 -8.42 -11.50 -4.33
CA ASN A 44 -7.69 -12.63 -3.79
C ASN A 44 -8.49 -13.40 -2.74
N LEU A 45 -9.26 -12.71 -1.90
CA LEU A 45 -10.17 -13.35 -0.95
C LEU A 45 -11.24 -14.17 -1.68
N LYS A 46 -11.92 -13.59 -2.68
CA LYS A 46 -12.92 -14.31 -3.49
C LYS A 46 -12.32 -15.53 -4.18
N ARG A 47 -11.13 -15.37 -4.77
CA ARG A 47 -10.38 -16.45 -5.39
C ARG A 47 -10.13 -17.61 -4.41
N ALA A 48 -9.69 -17.30 -3.19
CA ALA A 48 -9.45 -18.30 -2.15
C ALA A 48 -10.74 -19.02 -1.75
N THR A 49 -11.84 -18.28 -1.58
CA THR A 49 -13.16 -18.86 -1.28
C THR A 49 -13.62 -19.84 -2.36
N ILE A 50 -13.54 -19.47 -3.64
CA ILE A 50 -13.95 -20.36 -4.74
C ILE A 50 -13.07 -21.60 -4.80
N LYS A 51 -11.76 -21.46 -4.57
CA LYS A 51 -10.85 -22.62 -4.49
C LYS A 51 -11.24 -23.59 -3.39
N GLN A 52 -11.63 -23.07 -2.22
CA GLN A 52 -12.13 -23.91 -1.13
C GLN A 52 -13.44 -24.60 -1.55
N GLN A 53 -14.38 -23.89 -2.18
CA GLN A 53 -15.64 -24.47 -2.66
C GLN A 53 -15.41 -25.60 -3.67
N LEU A 54 -14.38 -25.52 -4.52
CA LEU A 54 -14.05 -26.59 -5.47
C LEU A 54 -13.67 -27.91 -4.81
N SER A 55 -13.16 -27.89 -3.57
CA SER A 55 -12.85 -29.11 -2.81
C SER A 55 -14.03 -29.69 -2.04
N GLU A 56 -15.13 -28.94 -1.89
CA GLU A 56 -16.27 -29.41 -1.10
C GLU A 56 -17.25 -30.23 -1.96
N PRO A 57 -17.71 -31.40 -1.47
CA PRO A 57 -18.63 -32.26 -2.23
C PRO A 57 -20.01 -31.62 -2.47
N GLU A 58 -20.40 -30.65 -1.63
CA GLU A 58 -21.68 -29.94 -1.74
C GLU A 58 -21.81 -29.14 -3.04
N PHE A 59 -20.68 -28.75 -3.66
CA PHE A 59 -20.68 -27.96 -4.89
C PHE A 59 -20.42 -28.79 -6.16
N GLN A 60 -20.42 -30.12 -6.08
CA GLN A 60 -20.14 -31.01 -7.21
C GLN A 60 -21.03 -30.74 -8.43
N SER A 61 -22.31 -30.41 -8.20
CA SER A 61 -23.30 -30.11 -9.25
C SER A 61 -23.03 -28.80 -10.00
N ILE A 62 -22.26 -27.88 -9.40
CA ILE A 62 -21.96 -26.55 -9.97
C ILE A 62 -20.46 -26.35 -10.24
N GLN A 63 -19.63 -27.40 -10.17
CA GLN A 63 -18.16 -27.28 -10.32
C GLN A 63 -17.73 -26.55 -11.60
N GLN A 64 -18.40 -26.79 -12.73
CA GLN A 64 -18.06 -26.11 -13.99
C GLN A 64 -18.27 -24.59 -13.92
N ILE A 65 -19.28 -24.14 -13.18
CA ILE A 65 -19.55 -22.72 -12.95
C ILE A 65 -18.43 -22.13 -12.08
N LEU A 66 -18.08 -22.80 -10.97
CA LEU A 66 -17.01 -22.36 -10.07
C LEU A 66 -15.64 -22.31 -10.76
N ILE A 67 -15.33 -23.27 -11.64
CA ILE A 67 -14.11 -23.23 -12.46
C ILE A 67 -14.11 -22.02 -13.40
N GLY A 68 -15.26 -21.74 -14.03
CA GLY A 68 -15.42 -20.57 -14.88
C GLY A 68 -15.23 -19.26 -14.12
N GLU A 69 -15.84 -19.14 -12.94
CA GLU A 69 -15.71 -17.97 -12.09
C GLU A 69 -14.27 -17.79 -11.58
N LEU A 70 -13.62 -18.86 -11.15
CA LEU A 70 -12.21 -18.83 -10.73
C LEU A 70 -11.31 -18.29 -11.85
N LYS A 71 -11.49 -18.77 -13.09
CA LYS A 71 -10.75 -18.29 -14.26
C LYS A 71 -11.02 -16.82 -14.56
N ALA A 72 -12.27 -16.37 -14.42
CA ALA A 72 -12.62 -14.97 -14.62
C ALA A 72 -11.94 -14.07 -13.57
N ILE A 73 -11.93 -14.47 -12.30
CA ILE A 73 -11.24 -13.74 -11.23
C ILE A 73 -9.72 -13.72 -11.48
N ASP A 74 -9.12 -14.85 -11.85
CA ASP A 74 -7.69 -14.92 -12.18
C ASP A 74 -7.33 -13.97 -13.34
N MET A 75 -8.18 -13.89 -14.37
CA MET A 75 -7.99 -12.96 -15.49
C MET A 75 -8.04 -11.51 -15.04
N VAL A 76 -9.07 -11.12 -14.28
CA VAL A 76 -9.22 -9.75 -13.77
C VAL A 76 -8.05 -9.37 -12.86
N ILE A 77 -7.61 -10.27 -11.97
CA ILE A 77 -6.44 -10.03 -11.11
C ILE A 77 -5.19 -9.72 -11.96
N ASN A 78 -4.94 -10.53 -12.99
CA ASN A 78 -3.76 -10.37 -13.85
C ASN A 78 -3.79 -9.06 -14.63
N GLU A 79 -4.93 -8.74 -15.26
CA GLU A 79 -5.12 -7.50 -16.02
C GLU A 79 -5.02 -6.27 -15.11
N PHE A 80 -5.63 -6.33 -13.92
CA PHE A 80 -5.64 -5.23 -12.96
C PHE A 80 -4.24 -4.96 -12.39
N THR A 81 -3.48 -6.02 -12.07
CA THR A 81 -2.10 -5.90 -11.58
C THR A 81 -1.20 -5.24 -12.62
N GLN A 82 -1.36 -5.62 -13.89
CA GLN A 82 -0.64 -5.00 -15.00
C GLN A 82 -1.05 -3.54 -15.20
N LEU A 83 -2.36 -3.24 -15.17
CA LEU A 83 -2.88 -1.89 -15.36
C LEU A 83 -2.38 -0.89 -14.31
N PHE A 84 -2.20 -1.35 -13.07
CA PHE A 84 -1.78 -0.50 -11.94
C PHE A 84 -0.31 -0.67 -11.55
N GLU A 85 0.46 -1.50 -12.28
CA GLU A 85 1.85 -1.82 -11.98
C GLU A 85 2.06 -2.18 -10.50
N ILE A 86 1.21 -3.06 -9.96
CA ILE A 86 1.27 -3.48 -8.55
C ILE A 86 2.27 -4.65 -8.44
N HIS A 87 3.22 -4.53 -7.52
CA HIS A 87 4.16 -5.63 -7.23
C HIS A 87 3.67 -6.49 -6.06
N GLU A 88 4.03 -7.78 -6.05
CA GLU A 88 3.61 -8.76 -5.01
C GLU A 88 3.97 -8.30 -3.58
N SER A 89 5.10 -7.62 -3.42
CA SER A 89 5.54 -7.07 -2.13
C SER A 89 4.59 -6.01 -1.55
N GLU A 90 3.79 -5.35 -2.39
CA GLU A 90 2.84 -4.32 -1.94
C GLU A 90 1.51 -4.92 -1.46
N THR A 91 1.24 -6.17 -1.81
CA THR A 91 0.07 -6.91 -1.32
C THR A 91 0.32 -7.64 -0.01
N GLU A 92 1.58 -7.79 0.41
CA GLU A 92 1.98 -8.48 1.64
C GLU A 92 2.16 -7.51 2.85
N GLU A 93 2.13 -6.20 2.62
CA GLU A 93 2.48 -5.18 3.62
C GLU A 93 1.32 -4.60 4.45
N ALA A 94 0.13 -5.19 4.43
CA ALA A 94 -0.95 -4.84 5.38
C ALA A 94 -1.19 -6.02 6.34
N PRO A 95 -1.07 -5.85 7.68
CA PRO A 95 -1.45 -4.66 8.45
C PRO A 95 -0.36 -4.19 9.43
N ALA A 96 0.28 -3.04 9.16
CA ALA A 96 0.88 -2.25 10.24
C ALA A 96 -0.16 -1.21 10.68
N LEU A 97 -0.88 -1.53 11.75
CA LEU A 97 -1.76 -0.59 12.44
C LEU A 97 -0.94 0.64 12.86
N ASP A 98 -1.49 1.82 12.56
CA ASP A 98 -1.01 3.12 13.04
C ASP A 98 -1.07 3.18 14.58
N GLU A 99 0.01 2.78 15.27
CA GLU A 99 0.24 3.08 16.69
C GLU A 99 0.74 4.54 16.88
N LYS A 100 -0.01 5.51 16.35
CA LYS A 100 0.24 6.94 16.58
C LYS A 100 -1.05 7.67 16.93
N ALA A 101 -1.73 7.20 17.98
CA ALA A 101 -2.77 7.96 18.66
C ALA A 101 -2.73 7.68 20.17
N ASN A 102 -1.67 8.10 20.85
CA ASN A 102 -1.73 8.43 22.28
C ASN A 102 -0.54 9.32 22.67
N LEU A 103 -0.60 10.57 22.22
CA LEU A 103 0.04 11.69 22.89
C LEU A 103 -1.03 12.77 23.05
N GLU A 104 -1.46 12.93 24.31
CA GLU A 104 -1.82 14.17 24.99
C GLU A 104 -3.03 13.96 25.92
N GLN A 105 -2.74 13.78 27.22
CA GLN A 105 -3.35 14.54 28.30
C GLN A 105 -2.66 14.24 29.63
N GLY A 106 -2.17 15.29 30.30
CA GLY A 106 -1.65 15.20 31.66
C GLY A 106 -0.48 16.14 31.96
N THR A 107 -0.63 17.43 31.68
CA THR A 107 0.19 18.46 32.32
C THR A 107 -0.42 18.84 33.68
N ALA A 108 0.47 19.05 34.65
CA ALA A 108 0.31 19.72 35.95
C ALA A 108 -0.39 18.97 37.11
N SER A 109 0.40 18.60 38.13
CA SER A 109 0.42 19.36 39.41
C SER A 109 1.53 18.83 40.35
N ASP A 110 2.37 19.76 40.82
CA ASP A 110 3.24 19.66 41.99
C ASP A 110 2.48 19.09 43.21
N GLU A 111 3.16 18.31 44.06
CA GLU A 111 3.25 18.59 45.51
C GLU A 111 4.28 17.69 46.21
N THR A 112 4.94 18.31 47.17
CA THR A 112 6.12 17.95 47.97
C THR A 112 5.91 16.80 48.96
N ASN A 113 6.99 16.06 49.24
CA ASN A 113 7.27 15.52 50.58
C ASN A 113 8.79 15.43 50.83
#